data_AF-A0A968JTB0-F1
#
_entry.id   AF-A0A968JTB0-F1
#
_cell.length_a   1.000
_cell.length_b   1.000
_cell.length_c   1.000
_cell.angle_alpha   90.00
_cell.angle_beta   90.00
_cell.angle_gamma   90.00
#
_symmetry.space_group_name_H-M   'P 1'
#
loop_
_entity.id
_entity.type
_entity.pdbx_description
1 polymer ?
#
loop_
_entity_poly.entity_id
_entity_poly.type
_entity_poly.pdbx_seq_one_letter_code
_entity_poly.pdbx_strand_id
1 'polypeptide(L)'
;MRKAILLLLVILSLTSCNFFGKREKREKGTRIVWEYYELGALKSEISVKGNKRHGKTRNFNKQGKLESEGYYINNLKHGEFRTYYSSTGIVNISAFYKNGLKEGNETWYYENGKPYRINPYVNGKINGTQKWYYRNGKPMGEVPYKNGSPGIGLKEYDENGKLITKYPEIVIEEVNQIVLGNKLILNLSLSNKAKKVKFYIHELDEGIYTNKYMFEIPVKNGIGKQVYDVPPGFFSMTKLNIVAVYQTPKGLPYVMQKKYNLALKH
;
A
#
# COMPACT_ATOMS: atom_id res chain seq x y z
N MET A 1 65.57 -35.05 -45.82
CA MET A 1 66.18 -34.39 -44.65
C MET A 1 65.55 -33.03 -44.42
N ARG A 2 65.20 -32.77 -43.16
CA ARG A 2 64.92 -31.47 -42.50
C ARG A 2 63.67 -30.67 -42.86
N LYS A 3 62.71 -30.80 -41.93
CA LYS A 3 61.69 -29.84 -41.52
C LYS A 3 62.30 -28.45 -41.27
N ALA A 4 61.57 -27.38 -41.62
CA ALA A 4 61.63 -26.11 -40.88
C ALA A 4 60.29 -25.37 -41.04
N ILE A 5 59.60 -25.28 -39.92
CA ILE A 5 58.39 -24.49 -39.67
C ILE A 5 58.85 -23.04 -39.51
N LEU A 6 58.22 -22.09 -40.21
CA LEU A 6 58.33 -20.66 -39.85
C LEU A 6 56.97 -20.16 -39.37
N LEU A 7 56.93 -19.88 -38.08
CA LEU A 7 55.82 -19.32 -37.31
C LEU A 7 55.36 -17.99 -37.93
N LEU A 8 54.09 -17.91 -38.34
CA LEU A 8 53.41 -16.64 -38.57
C LEU A 8 52.84 -16.19 -37.21
N LEU A 9 53.58 -15.33 -36.52
CA LEU A 9 53.11 -14.61 -35.33
C LEU A 9 52.04 -13.60 -35.77
N VAL A 10 50.79 -14.05 -35.85
CA VAL A 10 49.64 -13.16 -35.85
C VAL A 10 49.53 -12.61 -34.43
N ILE A 11 50.03 -11.39 -34.24
CA ILE A 11 49.80 -10.60 -33.05
C ILE A 11 48.29 -10.29 -33.03
N LEU A 12 47.52 -11.17 -32.39
CA LEU A 12 46.17 -10.89 -31.93
C LEU A 12 46.30 -9.73 -30.95
N SER A 13 45.96 -8.53 -31.41
CA SER A 13 45.78 -7.36 -30.58
C SER A 13 44.71 -7.68 -29.53
N LEU A 14 45.17 -7.99 -28.32
CA LEU A 14 44.36 -8.03 -27.12
C LEU A 14 43.93 -6.60 -26.77
N THR A 15 42.96 -6.06 -27.51
CA THR A 15 42.21 -4.89 -27.08
C THR A 15 41.22 -5.33 -26.01
N SER A 16 41.70 -5.30 -24.77
CA SER A 16 40.96 -5.05 -23.52
C SER A 16 39.43 -5.18 -23.60
N CYS A 17 38.91 -6.37 -23.33
CA CYS A 17 37.50 -6.52 -22.99
C CYS A 17 37.37 -6.73 -21.48
N ASN A 18 37.00 -5.65 -20.76
CA ASN A 18 36.38 -5.77 -19.45
C ASN A 18 35.02 -6.46 -19.64
N PHE A 19 35.04 -7.79 -19.81
CA PHE A 19 33.85 -8.59 -20.12
C PHE A 19 33.17 -9.05 -18.83
N PHE A 20 32.75 -8.10 -18.01
CA PHE A 20 31.85 -8.36 -16.89
C PHE A 20 30.74 -7.31 -16.89
N GLY A 21 29.52 -7.75 -17.22
CA GLY A 21 28.31 -7.14 -16.65
C GLY A 21 27.16 -6.79 -17.60
N LYS A 22 27.39 -6.46 -18.88
CA LYS A 22 26.31 -5.98 -19.79
C LYS A 22 26.51 -6.40 -21.24
N ARG A 23 25.42 -6.81 -21.90
CA ARG A 23 25.35 -7.04 -23.36
C ARG A 23 24.19 -6.25 -23.94
N GLU A 24 24.26 -5.84 -25.20
CA GLU A 24 23.13 -5.18 -25.86
C GLU A 24 22.95 -5.58 -27.33
N LYS A 25 21.72 -5.50 -27.83
CA LYS A 25 21.39 -5.54 -29.27
C LYS A 25 20.52 -4.36 -29.66
N ARG A 26 20.56 -3.96 -30.94
CA ARG A 26 19.74 -2.89 -31.51
C ARG A 26 18.67 -3.47 -32.43
N GLU A 27 17.43 -3.03 -32.26
CA GLU A 27 16.28 -3.36 -33.10
C GLU A 27 15.43 -2.11 -33.31
N LYS A 28 15.34 -1.62 -34.56
CA LYS A 28 14.43 -0.52 -34.98
C LYS A 28 14.46 0.72 -34.05
N GLY A 29 15.66 1.17 -33.64
CA GLY A 29 15.84 2.34 -32.77
C GLY A 29 15.64 2.10 -31.27
N THR A 30 15.29 0.88 -30.88
CA THR A 30 15.28 0.39 -29.50
C THR A 30 16.49 -0.52 -29.27
N ARG A 31 17.05 -0.50 -28.06
CA ARG A 31 18.09 -1.40 -27.59
C ARG A 31 17.51 -2.36 -26.57
N ILE A 32 17.86 -3.64 -26.65
CA ILE A 32 17.65 -4.58 -25.56
C ILE A 32 18.97 -4.73 -24.84
N VAL A 33 19.00 -4.36 -23.56
CA VAL A 33 20.18 -4.46 -22.69
C VAL A 33 19.98 -5.63 -21.73
N TRP A 34 20.93 -6.55 -21.71
CA TRP A 34 21.00 -7.63 -20.74
C TRP A 34 22.05 -7.31 -19.68
N GLU A 35 21.67 -7.42 -18.42
CA GLU A 35 22.59 -7.34 -17.29
C GLU A 35 22.70 -8.72 -16.64
N TYR A 36 23.87 -9.03 -16.11
CA TYR A 36 24.17 -10.34 -15.51
C TYR A 36 24.64 -10.18 -14.06
N TYR A 37 24.41 -11.21 -13.24
CA TYR A 37 25.06 -11.35 -11.94
C TYR A 37 26.54 -11.69 -12.10
N GLU A 38 27.31 -11.59 -11.01
CA GLU A 38 28.76 -11.87 -10.97
C GLU A 38 29.11 -13.28 -11.51
N LEU A 39 28.23 -14.26 -11.31
CA LEU A 39 28.39 -15.64 -11.79
C LEU A 39 27.82 -15.87 -13.21
N GLY A 40 27.50 -14.81 -13.96
CA GLY A 40 27.01 -14.90 -15.34
C GLY A 40 25.52 -15.24 -15.51
N ALA A 41 24.78 -15.48 -14.42
CA ALA A 41 23.33 -15.66 -14.47
C ALA A 41 22.64 -14.37 -14.94
N LEU A 42 21.62 -14.49 -15.82
CA LEU A 42 20.87 -13.34 -16.31
C LEU A 42 20.15 -12.64 -15.15
N LYS A 43 20.35 -11.33 -15.00
CA LYS A 43 19.74 -10.50 -13.96
C LYS A 43 18.57 -9.70 -14.51
N SER A 44 18.72 -9.09 -15.69
CA SER A 44 17.68 -8.27 -16.28
C SER A 44 17.75 -8.26 -17.81
N GLU A 45 16.59 -8.11 -18.44
CA GLU A 45 16.41 -7.78 -19.85
C GLU A 45 15.64 -6.47 -19.93
N ILE A 46 16.23 -5.42 -20.48
CA ILE A 46 15.73 -4.05 -20.41
C ILE A 46 15.60 -3.46 -21.82
N SER A 47 14.38 -3.11 -22.23
CA SER A 47 14.16 -2.31 -23.45
C SER A 47 14.47 -0.83 -23.21
N VAL A 48 15.30 -0.23 -24.07
CA VAL A 48 15.81 1.14 -23.94
C VAL A 48 15.69 1.88 -25.26
N LYS A 49 15.14 3.11 -25.26
CA LYS A 49 15.17 4.05 -26.40
C LYS A 49 15.95 5.29 -25.99
N GLY A 50 17.00 5.63 -26.74
CA GLY A 50 17.98 6.64 -26.28
C GLY A 50 18.62 6.20 -24.97
N ASN A 51 18.53 7.02 -23.92
CA ASN A 51 19.02 6.71 -22.56
C ASN A 51 17.89 6.39 -21.56
N LYS A 52 16.67 6.10 -22.04
CA LYS A 52 15.50 5.86 -21.20
C LYS A 52 14.95 4.45 -21.43
N ARG A 53 14.52 3.78 -20.36
CA ARG A 53 13.71 2.56 -20.44
C ARG A 53 12.45 2.87 -21.24
N HIS A 54 12.23 2.09 -22.28
CA HIS A 54 11.13 2.27 -23.20
C HIS A 54 10.83 0.92 -23.84
N GLY A 55 9.78 0.27 -23.37
CA GLY A 55 9.45 -1.11 -23.72
C GLY A 55 9.39 -2.05 -22.52
N LYS A 56 9.39 -3.35 -22.81
CA LYS A 56 9.31 -4.42 -21.82
C LYS A 56 10.62 -4.52 -21.04
N THR A 57 10.51 -4.72 -19.72
CA THR A 57 11.61 -5.05 -18.82
C THR A 57 11.27 -6.32 -18.05
N ARG A 58 12.24 -7.22 -17.91
CA ARG A 58 12.15 -8.45 -17.11
C ARG A 58 13.33 -8.53 -16.16
N ASN A 59 13.09 -8.94 -14.92
CA ASN A 59 14.14 -9.18 -13.92
C ASN A 59 14.05 -10.61 -13.41
N PHE A 60 15.20 -11.22 -13.18
CA PHE A 60 15.34 -12.61 -12.77
C PHE A 60 16.20 -12.70 -11.52
N ASN A 61 15.98 -13.71 -10.69
CA ASN A 61 16.82 -13.99 -9.53
C ASN A 61 18.12 -14.72 -9.93
N LYS A 62 19.00 -14.97 -8.95
CA LYS A 62 20.28 -15.67 -9.17
C LYS A 62 20.12 -17.10 -9.71
N GLN A 63 18.95 -17.71 -9.55
CA GLN A 63 18.60 -19.03 -10.08
C GLN A 63 17.94 -18.96 -11.47
N GLY A 64 17.85 -17.77 -12.08
CA GLY A 64 17.24 -17.56 -13.39
C GLY A 64 15.71 -17.55 -13.41
N LYS A 65 15.04 -17.58 -12.24
CA LYS A 65 13.58 -17.49 -12.15
C LYS A 65 13.11 -16.06 -12.30
N LEU A 66 12.06 -15.84 -13.09
CA LEU A 66 11.47 -14.52 -13.30
C LEU A 66 10.91 -13.98 -11.97
N GLU A 67 11.35 -12.80 -11.55
CA GLU A 67 10.87 -12.13 -10.33
C GLU A 67 9.88 -11.02 -10.64
N SER A 68 10.06 -10.33 -11.76
CA SER A 68 9.16 -9.27 -12.20
C SER A 68 9.24 -9.00 -13.69
N GLU A 69 8.13 -8.51 -14.23
CA GLU A 69 8.08 -7.93 -15.57
C GLU A 69 7.14 -6.72 -15.62
N GLY A 70 7.35 -5.86 -16.62
CA GLY A 70 6.44 -4.77 -16.91
C GLY A 70 6.93 -3.89 -18.03
N TYR A 71 6.17 -2.84 -18.33
CA TYR A 71 6.43 -1.97 -19.48
C TYR A 71 6.76 -0.54 -19.04
N TYR A 72 7.70 0.09 -19.75
CA TYR A 72 8.11 1.45 -19.48
C TYR A 72 7.90 2.35 -20.70
N ILE A 73 7.50 3.59 -20.47
CA ILE A 73 7.54 4.67 -21.47
C ILE A 73 8.39 5.78 -20.88
N ASN A 74 9.57 6.01 -21.45
CA ASN A 74 10.48 7.08 -21.04
C ASN A 74 10.83 7.07 -19.53
N ASN A 75 11.25 5.91 -19.02
CA ASN A 75 11.52 5.60 -17.60
C ASN A 75 10.30 5.53 -16.68
N LEU A 76 9.09 5.87 -17.13
CA LEU A 76 7.88 5.77 -16.33
C LEU A 76 7.23 4.41 -16.54
N LYS A 77 6.79 3.77 -15.45
CA LYS A 77 5.97 2.55 -15.51
C LYS A 77 4.69 2.85 -16.29
N HIS A 78 4.31 1.94 -17.18
CA HIS A 78 3.13 2.05 -18.00
C HIS A 78 2.55 0.66 -18.28
N GLY A 79 1.22 0.52 -18.31
CA GLY A 79 0.56 -0.76 -18.50
C GLY A 79 0.73 -1.70 -17.30
N GLU A 80 0.62 -3.00 -17.56
CA GLU A 80 0.66 -4.02 -16.52
C GLU A 80 2.10 -4.31 -16.04
N PHE A 81 2.25 -4.43 -14.74
CA PHE A 81 3.42 -4.94 -14.05
C PHE A 81 3.04 -6.15 -13.24
N ARG A 82 3.89 -7.18 -13.28
CA ARG A 82 3.73 -8.40 -12.51
C ARG A 82 4.97 -8.69 -11.70
N THR A 83 4.79 -9.22 -10.50
CA THR A 83 5.83 -9.91 -9.73
C THR A 83 5.42 -11.36 -9.53
N TYR A 84 6.38 -12.22 -9.24
CA TYR A 84 6.15 -13.66 -9.16
C TYR A 84 6.71 -14.23 -7.86
N TYR A 85 6.08 -15.29 -7.37
CA TYR A 85 6.63 -16.13 -6.32
C TYR A 85 7.82 -16.91 -6.86
N SER A 86 8.99 -16.77 -6.25
CA SER A 86 10.18 -17.51 -6.68
C SER A 86 10.07 -19.02 -6.44
N SER A 87 9.22 -19.44 -5.51
CA SER A 87 8.90 -20.84 -5.20
C SER A 87 8.15 -21.51 -6.37
N THR A 88 7.05 -20.91 -6.82
CA THR A 88 6.10 -21.54 -7.75
C THR A 88 6.09 -20.94 -9.17
N GLY A 89 6.61 -19.73 -9.35
CA GLY A 89 6.48 -18.97 -10.60
C GLY A 89 5.10 -18.36 -10.83
N ILE A 90 4.17 -18.51 -9.89
CA ILE A 90 2.83 -17.92 -9.96
C ILE A 90 2.92 -16.42 -9.67
N VAL A 91 2.05 -15.63 -10.30
CA VAL A 91 1.96 -14.18 -10.07
C VAL A 91 1.69 -13.93 -8.58
N ASN A 92 2.52 -13.09 -7.95
CA ASN A 92 2.37 -12.62 -6.58
C ASN A 92 1.57 -11.31 -6.55
N ILE A 93 1.93 -10.36 -7.41
CA ILE A 93 1.24 -9.08 -7.54
C ILE A 93 1.08 -8.76 -9.03
N SER A 94 -0.10 -8.30 -9.45
CA SER A 94 -0.30 -7.60 -10.73
C SER A 94 -0.82 -6.19 -10.45
N ALA A 95 -0.29 -5.19 -11.13
CA ALA A 95 -0.74 -3.80 -11.01
C ALA A 95 -0.62 -3.07 -12.35
N PHE A 96 -1.57 -2.20 -12.63
CA PHE A 96 -1.55 -1.33 -13.80
C PHE A 96 -1.01 0.05 -13.47
N TYR A 97 -0.25 0.63 -14.40
CA TYR A 97 0.35 1.95 -14.26
C TYR A 97 0.02 2.84 -15.46
N LYS A 98 -0.18 4.12 -15.21
CA LYS A 98 -0.29 5.18 -16.22
C LYS A 98 0.63 6.33 -15.79
N ASN A 99 1.60 6.67 -16.64
CA ASN A 99 2.58 7.73 -16.41
C ASN A 99 3.32 7.61 -15.06
N GLY A 100 3.68 6.39 -14.67
CA GLY A 100 4.39 6.11 -13.42
C GLY A 100 3.50 5.99 -12.17
N LEU A 101 2.23 6.35 -12.25
CA LEU A 101 1.26 6.22 -11.16
C LEU A 101 0.43 4.94 -11.34
N LYS A 102 0.02 4.31 -10.23
CA LYS A 102 -0.93 3.18 -10.29
C LYS A 102 -2.29 3.68 -10.78
N GLU A 103 -2.89 2.92 -11.69
CA GLU A 103 -4.18 3.24 -12.32
C GLU A 103 -4.92 1.92 -12.60
N GLY A 104 -6.15 1.77 -12.12
CA GLY A 104 -6.88 0.50 -12.16
C GLY A 104 -6.55 -0.43 -11.00
N ASN A 105 -6.78 -1.74 -11.15
CA ASN A 105 -6.63 -2.68 -10.05
C ASN A 105 -5.16 -3.10 -9.84
N GLU A 106 -4.72 -3.06 -8.58
CA GLU A 106 -3.62 -3.89 -8.10
C GLU A 106 -4.20 -5.12 -7.40
N THR A 107 -3.82 -6.30 -7.86
CA THR A 107 -4.23 -7.58 -7.28
C THR A 107 -3.03 -8.29 -6.69
N TRP A 108 -3.16 -8.69 -5.43
CA TRP A 108 -2.24 -9.56 -4.73
C TRP A 108 -2.85 -10.96 -4.76
N TYR A 109 -2.03 -11.98 -4.99
CA TYR A 109 -2.47 -13.36 -5.12
C TYR A 109 -1.83 -14.22 -4.03
N TYR A 110 -2.46 -15.35 -3.73
CA TYR A 110 -1.83 -16.44 -3.00
C TYR A 110 -0.97 -17.30 -3.95
N GLU A 111 -0.09 -18.13 -3.40
CA GLU A 111 0.68 -19.10 -4.19
C GLU A 111 -0.17 -20.15 -4.92
N ASN A 112 -1.47 -20.28 -4.62
CA ASN A 112 -2.39 -21.12 -5.39
C ASN A 112 -3.06 -20.37 -6.56
N GLY A 113 -2.64 -19.13 -6.84
CA GLY A 113 -3.15 -18.29 -7.93
C GLY A 113 -4.48 -17.59 -7.64
N LYS A 114 -5.12 -17.83 -6.49
CA LYS A 114 -6.36 -17.12 -6.12
C LYS A 114 -6.04 -15.72 -5.59
N PRO A 115 -6.90 -14.72 -5.83
CA PRO A 115 -6.68 -13.38 -5.28
C PRO A 115 -6.70 -13.42 -3.75
N TYR A 116 -5.78 -12.68 -3.15
CA TYR A 116 -5.73 -12.38 -1.72
C TYR A 116 -6.34 -10.99 -1.46
N ARG A 117 -5.98 -9.99 -2.28
CA ARG A 117 -6.42 -8.60 -2.11
C ARG A 117 -6.51 -7.88 -3.45
N ILE A 118 -7.55 -7.06 -3.61
CA ILE A 118 -7.73 -6.18 -4.78
C ILE A 118 -7.85 -4.73 -4.29
N ASN A 119 -6.96 -3.89 -4.82
CA ASN A 119 -6.90 -2.46 -4.52
C ASN A 119 -7.24 -1.66 -5.79
N PRO A 120 -8.38 -0.97 -5.85
CA PRO A 120 -8.68 -0.10 -6.99
C PRO A 120 -7.91 1.21 -6.83
N TYR A 121 -7.08 1.57 -7.82
CA TYR A 121 -6.30 2.80 -7.84
C TYR A 121 -6.80 3.79 -8.89
N VAL A 122 -6.80 5.07 -8.51
CA VAL A 122 -6.95 6.21 -9.41
C VAL A 122 -5.87 7.22 -9.07
N ASN A 123 -5.05 7.60 -10.06
CA ASN A 123 -3.95 8.57 -9.89
C ASN A 123 -3.03 8.24 -8.69
N GLY A 124 -2.68 6.96 -8.53
CA GLY A 124 -1.76 6.49 -7.49
C GLY A 124 -2.37 6.35 -6.08
N LYS A 125 -3.65 6.68 -5.87
CA LYS A 125 -4.34 6.51 -4.58
C LYS A 125 -5.45 5.47 -4.68
N ILE A 126 -5.68 4.72 -3.60
CA ILE A 126 -6.80 3.77 -3.56
C ILE A 126 -8.11 4.55 -3.61
N ASN A 127 -8.97 4.24 -4.56
CA ASN A 127 -10.25 4.90 -4.78
C ASN A 127 -11.27 3.89 -5.29
N GLY A 128 -12.31 3.61 -4.51
CA GLY A 128 -13.27 2.53 -4.72
C GLY A 128 -13.22 1.49 -3.59
N THR A 129 -13.84 0.32 -3.81
CA THR A 129 -13.92 -0.73 -2.80
C THR A 129 -12.69 -1.63 -2.81
N GLN A 130 -11.89 -1.57 -1.75
CA GLN A 130 -10.82 -2.53 -1.50
C GLN A 130 -11.44 -3.86 -1.05
N LYS A 131 -10.95 -4.99 -1.58
CA LYS A 131 -11.49 -6.33 -1.30
C LYS A 131 -10.39 -7.28 -0.86
N TRP A 132 -10.72 -8.18 0.06
CA TRP A 132 -9.86 -9.27 0.52
C TRP A 132 -10.59 -10.60 0.42
N TYR A 133 -9.83 -11.66 0.19
CA TYR A 133 -10.34 -13.00 0.03
C TYR A 133 -9.52 -13.99 0.85
N TYR A 134 -10.18 -15.05 1.29
CA TYR A 134 -9.54 -16.20 1.89
C TYR A 134 -8.81 -17.05 0.83
N ARG A 135 -7.88 -17.91 1.27
CA ARG A 135 -7.14 -18.82 0.37
C ARG A 135 -8.04 -19.78 -0.42
N ASN A 136 -9.26 -20.06 0.08
CA ASN A 136 -10.27 -20.84 -0.64
C ASN A 136 -10.99 -20.04 -1.75
N GLY A 137 -10.82 -18.71 -1.79
CA GLY A 137 -11.43 -17.79 -2.76
C GLY A 137 -12.70 -17.10 -2.27
N LYS A 138 -13.21 -17.43 -1.08
CA LYS A 138 -14.37 -16.75 -0.49
C LYS A 138 -14.02 -15.33 -0.03
N PRO A 139 -14.97 -14.37 -0.05
CA PRO A 139 -14.72 -13.03 0.43
C PRO A 139 -14.36 -13.05 1.93
N MET A 140 -13.31 -12.32 2.30
CA MET A 140 -12.91 -12.09 3.69
C MET A 140 -13.40 -10.74 4.19
N GLY A 141 -13.37 -9.73 3.33
CA GLY A 141 -13.99 -8.45 3.61
C GLY A 141 -13.86 -7.44 2.49
N GLU A 142 -14.56 -6.32 2.66
CA GLU A 142 -14.53 -5.18 1.75
C GLU A 142 -14.64 -3.86 2.53
N VAL A 143 -13.89 -2.85 2.08
CA VAL A 143 -13.86 -1.52 2.69
C VAL A 143 -13.91 -0.47 1.58
N PRO A 144 -14.80 0.54 1.66
CA PRO A 144 -14.80 1.65 0.73
C PRO A 144 -13.60 2.57 0.99
N TYR A 145 -12.96 3.06 -0.06
CA TYR A 145 -11.86 4.00 0.00
C TYR A 145 -12.10 5.19 -0.93
N LYS A 146 -11.69 6.39 -0.50
CA LYS A 146 -11.61 7.59 -1.35
C LYS A 146 -10.26 8.25 -1.12
N ASN A 147 -9.53 8.52 -2.20
CA ASN A 147 -8.24 9.21 -2.15
C ASN A 147 -7.23 8.61 -1.13
N GLY A 148 -7.22 7.28 -0.98
CA GLY A 148 -6.31 6.55 -0.10
C GLY A 148 -6.77 6.43 1.35
N SER A 149 -7.94 6.95 1.71
CA SER A 149 -8.49 6.87 3.06
C SER A 149 -9.74 5.97 3.13
N PRO A 150 -9.86 5.11 4.17
CA PRO A 150 -10.99 4.19 4.32
C PRO A 150 -12.26 4.92 4.75
N GLY A 151 -13.44 4.41 4.39
CA GLY A 151 -14.73 4.92 4.84
C GLY A 151 -15.48 3.98 5.76
N ILE A 152 -16.63 4.46 6.25
CA ILE A 152 -17.65 3.63 6.90
C ILE A 152 -18.20 2.64 5.87
N GLY A 153 -18.55 1.43 6.31
CA GLY A 153 -19.14 0.40 5.45
C GLY A 153 -18.27 -0.85 5.28
N LEU A 154 -17.39 -1.13 6.26
CA LEU A 154 -16.74 -2.43 6.36
C LEU A 154 -17.78 -3.54 6.32
N LYS A 155 -17.55 -4.53 5.46
CA LYS A 155 -18.15 -5.86 5.59
C LYS A 155 -17.04 -6.87 5.75
N GLU A 156 -17.18 -7.77 6.70
CA GLU A 156 -16.20 -8.79 7.01
C GLU A 156 -16.92 -10.12 7.17
N TYR A 157 -16.35 -11.20 6.66
CA TYR A 157 -16.96 -12.52 6.66
C TYR A 157 -16.02 -13.52 7.31
N ASP A 158 -16.52 -14.52 8.02
CA ASP A 158 -15.72 -15.67 8.43
C ASP A 158 -15.42 -16.62 7.25
N GLU A 159 -14.62 -17.66 7.48
CA GLU A 159 -14.23 -18.62 6.43
C GLU A 159 -15.41 -19.43 5.86
N ASN A 160 -16.52 -19.49 6.59
CA ASN A 160 -17.75 -20.12 6.13
C ASN A 160 -18.56 -19.18 5.22
N GLY A 161 -18.29 -17.88 5.27
CA GLY A 161 -18.98 -16.84 4.51
C GLY A 161 -20.04 -16.10 5.34
N LYS A 162 -20.09 -16.30 6.66
CA LYS A 162 -21.03 -15.60 7.53
C LYS A 162 -20.53 -14.19 7.81
N LEU A 163 -21.41 -13.20 7.62
CA LEU A 163 -21.13 -11.80 7.91
C LEU A 163 -20.90 -11.60 9.42
N ILE A 164 -19.82 -10.91 9.75
CA ILE A 164 -19.53 -10.42 11.11
C ILE A 164 -20.23 -9.09 11.29
N THR A 165 -21.03 -8.99 12.35
CA THR A 165 -21.86 -7.81 12.64
C THR A 165 -21.56 -7.18 14.00
N LYS A 166 -20.77 -7.85 14.85
CA LYS A 166 -20.42 -7.36 16.19
C LYS A 166 -19.08 -6.67 16.15
N TYR A 167 -19.09 -5.36 16.32
CA TYR A 167 -17.90 -4.51 16.36
C TYR A 167 -17.88 -3.66 17.63
N PRO A 168 -16.70 -3.21 18.08
CA PRO A 168 -16.63 -2.26 19.17
C PRO A 168 -17.29 -0.93 18.78
N GLU A 169 -17.77 -0.22 19.80
CA GLU A 169 -18.39 1.09 19.69
C GLU A 169 -17.53 2.15 20.38
N ILE A 170 -17.71 3.41 19.98
CA ILE A 170 -17.07 4.55 20.64
C ILE A 170 -17.73 4.77 22.01
N VAL A 171 -16.92 4.69 23.06
CA VAL A 171 -17.26 5.06 24.43
C VAL A 171 -16.67 6.43 24.71
N ILE A 172 -17.50 7.33 25.26
CA ILE A 172 -17.15 8.70 25.60
C ILE A 172 -17.38 8.84 27.10
N GLU A 173 -16.37 9.28 27.82
CA GLU A 173 -16.43 9.57 29.24
C GLU A 173 -16.03 11.04 29.46
N GLU A 174 -16.93 11.81 30.08
CA GLU A 174 -16.64 13.18 30.48
C GLU A 174 -16.05 13.21 31.89
N VAL A 175 -14.91 13.87 32.04
CA VAL A 175 -14.31 14.15 33.33
C VAL A 175 -14.37 15.66 33.57
N ASN A 176 -15.27 16.06 34.46
CA ASN A 176 -15.45 17.46 34.83
C ASN A 176 -14.41 17.87 35.87
N GLN A 177 -13.50 18.76 35.47
CA GLN A 177 -12.48 19.38 36.34
C GLN A 177 -12.60 20.91 36.30
N ILE A 178 -13.82 21.41 36.06
CA ILE A 178 -14.08 22.82 35.81
C ILE A 178 -13.78 23.64 37.07
N VAL A 179 -14.29 23.22 38.23
CA VAL A 179 -14.11 23.94 39.51
C VAL A 179 -12.63 24.04 39.94
N LEU A 180 -11.82 23.02 39.67
CA LEU A 180 -10.43 22.95 40.14
C LEU A 180 -9.41 23.48 39.12
N GLY A 181 -9.76 23.50 37.83
CA GLY A 181 -8.78 23.76 36.78
C GLY A 181 -9.35 24.33 35.49
N ASN A 182 -10.60 24.80 35.48
CA ASN A 182 -11.29 25.34 34.31
C ASN A 182 -11.26 24.39 33.11
N LYS A 183 -11.39 23.07 33.33
CA LYS A 183 -11.24 22.06 32.28
C LYS A 183 -12.36 21.05 32.25
N LEU A 184 -12.80 20.72 31.05
CA LEU A 184 -13.58 19.51 30.78
C LEU A 184 -12.76 18.60 29.86
N ILE A 185 -12.66 17.33 30.24
CA ILE A 185 -11.87 16.34 29.50
C ILE A 185 -12.81 15.29 28.93
N LEU A 186 -12.68 15.02 27.63
CA LEU A 186 -13.30 13.86 26.99
C LEU A 186 -12.27 12.74 26.86
N ASN A 187 -12.52 11.63 27.55
CA ASN A 187 -11.83 10.38 27.34
C ASN A 187 -12.61 9.53 26.32
N LEU A 188 -11.96 9.20 25.22
CA LEU A 188 -12.49 8.38 24.14
C LEU A 188 -11.85 7.00 24.20
N SER A 189 -12.67 5.96 24.15
CA SER A 189 -12.18 4.59 24.07
C SER A 189 -13.10 3.74 23.21
N LEU A 190 -12.68 2.50 22.93
CA LEU A 190 -13.53 1.50 22.30
C LEU A 190 -14.15 0.60 23.36
N SER A 191 -15.38 0.14 23.16
CA SER A 191 -16.09 -0.73 24.12
C SER A 191 -15.35 -2.04 24.43
N ASN A 192 -14.50 -2.52 23.51
CA ASN A 192 -13.62 -3.67 23.70
C ASN A 192 -12.23 -3.32 24.26
N LYS A 193 -11.99 -2.05 24.63
CA LYS A 193 -10.71 -1.53 25.15
C LYS A 193 -9.51 -1.74 24.22
N ALA A 194 -9.74 -1.81 22.90
CA ALA A 194 -8.66 -1.97 21.95
C ALA A 194 -7.68 -0.78 21.98
N LYS A 195 -6.38 -1.10 22.01
CA LYS A 195 -5.30 -0.10 22.12
C LYS A 195 -4.87 0.50 20.78
N LYS A 196 -5.07 -0.24 19.69
CA LYS A 196 -4.74 0.19 18.33
C LYS A 196 -5.98 0.86 17.72
N VAL A 197 -6.16 2.11 18.06
CA VAL A 197 -7.25 2.96 17.58
C VAL A 197 -6.73 4.38 17.40
N LYS A 198 -7.27 5.08 16.40
CA LYS A 198 -7.09 6.52 16.24
C LYS A 198 -8.44 7.21 16.38
N PHE A 199 -8.44 8.37 17.03
CA PHE A 199 -9.64 9.18 17.23
C PHE A 199 -9.48 10.56 16.59
N TYR A 200 -10.59 11.08 16.09
CA TYR A 200 -10.65 12.38 15.43
C TYR A 200 -11.98 13.06 15.74
N ILE A 201 -12.00 14.40 15.71
CA ILE A 201 -13.24 15.18 15.68
C ILE A 201 -13.33 15.82 14.31
N HIS A 202 -14.23 15.31 13.47
CA HIS A 202 -14.44 15.83 12.11
C HIS A 202 -15.70 15.28 11.48
N GLU A 203 -16.29 16.02 10.55
CA GLU A 203 -17.35 15.50 9.68
C GLU A 203 -16.76 14.55 8.64
N LEU A 204 -17.53 13.53 8.25
CA LEU A 204 -17.15 12.64 7.16
C LEU A 204 -17.80 13.11 5.86
N ASP A 205 -17.02 13.20 4.79
CA ASP A 205 -17.54 13.46 3.44
C ASP A 205 -18.10 12.15 2.87
N GLU A 206 -19.43 12.07 2.71
CA GLU A 206 -20.14 10.87 2.23
C GLU A 206 -19.81 9.60 3.04
N GLY A 207 -19.56 9.75 4.35
CA GLY A 207 -19.17 8.64 5.23
C GLY A 207 -17.73 8.16 5.05
N ILE A 208 -16.91 8.90 4.29
CA ILE A 208 -15.52 8.57 4.03
C ILE A 208 -14.59 9.46 4.84
N TYR A 209 -13.60 8.83 5.46
CA TYR A 209 -12.55 9.52 6.21
C TYR A 209 -11.63 10.29 5.27
N THR A 210 -11.36 11.57 5.51
CA THR A 210 -10.44 12.36 4.66
C THR A 210 -9.38 13.08 5.51
N ASN A 211 -8.15 12.57 5.52
CA ASN A 211 -7.08 13.06 6.40
C ASN A 211 -6.53 14.48 6.08
N LYS A 212 -7.12 15.23 5.14
CA LYS A 212 -6.50 16.45 4.58
C LYS A 212 -6.49 17.64 5.57
N TYR A 213 -7.39 17.65 6.57
CA TYR A 213 -7.55 18.77 7.53
C TYR A 213 -8.02 18.30 8.93
N MET A 214 -7.64 17.10 9.35
CA MET A 214 -8.19 16.48 10.57
C MET A 214 -7.31 16.70 11.79
N PHE A 215 -7.94 17.03 12.93
CA PHE A 215 -7.27 17.04 14.23
C PHE A 215 -7.29 15.62 14.83
N GLU A 216 -6.13 14.97 14.85
CA GLU A 216 -5.96 13.68 15.54
C GLU A 216 -5.94 13.91 17.05
N ILE A 217 -6.83 13.22 17.76
CA ILE A 217 -6.84 13.26 19.23
C ILE A 217 -5.66 12.41 19.72
N PRO A 218 -4.78 12.94 20.59
CA PRO A 218 -3.70 12.17 21.17
C PRO A 218 -4.22 10.93 21.91
N VAL A 219 -3.67 9.75 21.57
CA VAL A 219 -4.05 8.47 22.17
C VAL A 219 -2.92 7.92 23.03
N LYS A 220 -3.23 7.54 24.28
CA LYS A 220 -2.33 6.79 25.16
C LYS A 220 -3.06 5.55 25.68
N ASN A 221 -2.46 4.36 25.49
CA ASN A 221 -3.03 3.09 25.93
C ASN A 221 -4.48 2.83 25.44
N GLY A 222 -4.82 3.28 24.23
CA GLY A 222 -6.17 3.13 23.66
C GLY A 222 -7.18 4.17 24.10
N ILE A 223 -6.76 5.13 24.95
CA ILE A 223 -7.60 6.23 25.41
C ILE A 223 -7.18 7.50 24.66
N GLY A 224 -8.08 8.02 23.82
CA GLY A 224 -7.96 9.35 23.23
C GLY A 224 -8.36 10.40 24.26
N LYS A 225 -7.59 11.47 24.41
CA LYS A 225 -7.90 12.53 25.36
C LYS A 225 -8.02 13.88 24.65
N GLN A 226 -9.22 14.45 24.68
CA GLN A 226 -9.49 15.81 24.24
C GLN A 226 -9.76 16.69 25.47
N VAL A 227 -9.10 17.85 25.54
CA VAL A 227 -9.26 18.81 26.65
C VAL A 227 -9.90 20.08 26.11
N TYR A 228 -10.87 20.60 26.85
CA TYR A 228 -11.50 21.89 26.61
C TYR A 228 -11.25 22.80 27.81
N ASP A 229 -10.78 24.01 27.55
CA ASP A 229 -10.70 25.07 28.56
C ASP A 229 -12.07 25.74 28.69
N VAL A 230 -12.54 25.86 29.93
CA VAL A 230 -13.86 26.35 30.33
C VAL A 230 -13.66 27.37 31.45
N PRO A 231 -13.22 28.60 31.15
CA PRO A 231 -13.00 29.64 32.16
C PRO A 231 -14.34 30.08 32.81
N PRO A 232 -14.30 30.73 33.98
CA PRO A 232 -15.51 31.21 34.65
C PRO A 232 -16.40 32.05 33.74
N GLY A 233 -17.71 31.77 33.74
CA GLY A 233 -18.69 32.43 32.88
C GLY A 233 -18.72 31.94 31.42
N PHE A 234 -17.87 30.98 31.05
CA PHE A 234 -17.91 30.37 29.72
C PHE A 234 -19.11 29.43 29.58
N PHE A 235 -19.85 29.60 28.49
CA PHE A 235 -20.92 28.71 28.08
C PHE A 235 -20.86 28.43 26.58
N SER A 236 -20.87 27.16 26.20
CA SER A 236 -20.96 26.73 24.81
C SER A 236 -21.63 25.37 24.69
N MET A 237 -22.45 25.21 23.66
CA MET A 237 -23.07 23.95 23.26
C MET A 237 -22.59 23.62 21.86
N THR A 238 -21.81 22.55 21.73
CA THR A 238 -21.26 22.13 20.43
C THR A 238 -21.62 20.68 20.15
N LYS A 239 -22.00 20.40 18.91
CA LYS A 239 -22.18 19.02 18.44
C LYS A 239 -20.89 18.54 17.80
N LEU A 240 -20.31 17.48 18.36
CA LEU A 240 -19.11 16.84 17.86
C LEU A 240 -19.47 15.63 17.00
N ASN A 241 -18.74 15.41 15.92
CA ASN A 241 -18.68 14.13 15.24
C ASN A 241 -17.35 13.46 15.56
N ILE A 242 -17.38 12.45 16.43
CA ILE A 242 -16.19 11.72 16.84
C ILE A 242 -16.05 10.53 15.90
N VAL A 243 -14.89 10.42 15.25
CA VAL A 243 -14.56 9.32 14.34
C VAL A 243 -13.48 8.46 14.98
N ALA A 244 -13.65 7.15 14.91
CA ALA A 244 -12.63 6.18 15.32
C ALA A 244 -12.22 5.31 14.14
N VAL A 245 -10.92 5.10 13.98
CA VAL A 245 -10.33 4.16 13.01
C VAL A 245 -9.69 3.02 13.80
N TYR A 246 -10.35 1.87 13.78
CA TYR A 246 -9.93 0.64 14.45
C TYR A 246 -9.41 -0.38 13.42
N GLN A 247 -8.47 -1.24 13.80
CA GLN A 247 -8.04 -2.36 12.97
C GLN A 247 -8.63 -3.66 13.52
N THR A 248 -9.46 -4.35 12.73
CA THR A 248 -10.09 -5.62 13.13
C THR A 248 -9.02 -6.70 13.41
N PRO A 249 -9.38 -7.81 14.07
CA PRO A 249 -8.47 -8.94 14.24
C PRO A 249 -7.91 -9.50 12.91
N LYS A 250 -8.64 -9.36 11.80
CA LYS A 250 -8.16 -9.75 10.45
C LYS A 250 -7.32 -8.68 9.77
N GLY A 251 -7.09 -7.56 10.44
CA GLY A 251 -6.26 -6.48 9.96
C GLY A 251 -6.97 -5.46 9.06
N LEU A 252 -8.30 -5.55 8.91
CA LEU A 252 -9.06 -4.61 8.07
C LEU A 252 -9.35 -3.32 8.86
N PRO A 253 -9.34 -2.14 8.22
CA PRO A 253 -9.77 -0.91 8.86
C PRO A 253 -11.29 -0.91 9.04
N TYR A 254 -11.72 -0.57 10.25
CA TYR A 254 -13.10 -0.33 10.63
C TYR A 254 -13.24 1.14 11.04
N VAL A 255 -13.91 1.92 10.20
CA VAL A 255 -14.22 3.33 10.48
C VAL A 255 -15.63 3.39 11.07
N MET A 256 -15.75 4.07 12.20
CA MET A 256 -17.03 4.31 12.86
C MET A 256 -17.10 5.76 13.32
N GLN A 257 -18.33 6.26 13.52
CA GLN A 257 -18.55 7.60 14.03
C GLN A 257 -19.63 7.62 15.11
N LYS A 258 -19.53 8.60 16.02
CA LYS A 258 -20.52 8.87 17.05
C LYS A 258 -20.70 10.37 17.19
N LYS A 259 -21.94 10.83 16.98
CA LYS A 259 -22.32 12.22 17.25
C LYS A 259 -22.51 12.40 18.76
N TYR A 260 -22.00 13.50 19.28
CA TYR A 260 -22.02 13.80 20.71
C TYR A 260 -22.34 15.27 20.96
N ASN A 261 -23.34 15.56 21.80
CA ASN A 261 -23.65 16.93 22.19
C ASN A 261 -22.83 17.26 23.43
N LEU A 262 -21.87 18.17 23.29
CA LEU A 262 -20.99 18.61 24.37
C LEU A 262 -21.49 19.94 24.94
N ALA A 263 -21.68 19.97 26.25
CA ALA A 263 -21.97 21.17 27.02
C ALA A 263 -20.71 21.61 27.78
N LEU A 264 -20.20 22.80 27.47
CA LEU A 264 -19.11 23.43 28.20
C LEU A 264 -19.72 24.55 29.04
N LYS A 265 -19.78 24.38 30.36
CA LYS A 265 -20.38 25.36 31.27
C LYS A 265 -19.59 25.43 32.59
N HIS A 266 -19.04 26.60 32.88
CA HIS A 266 -18.52 26.97 34.20
C HIS A 266 -19.49 27.95 34.88
#